data_AF-F6TJN2-F1
#
_entry.id   AF-F6TJN2-F1
#
_cell.length_a   1.000
_cell.length_b   1.000
_cell.length_c   1.000
_cell.angle_alpha   90.00
_cell.angle_beta   90.00
_cell.angle_gamma   90.00
#
_symmetry.space_group_name_H-M   'P 1'
#
loop_
_entity.id
_entity.type
_entity.pdbx_description
1 polymer ?
#
loop_
_entity_poly.entity_id
_entity_poly.type
_entity_poly.pdbx_seq_one_letter_code
_entity_poly.pdbx_strand_id
1 'polypeptide(L)'
;MPWEEELEVLKQDKAARVIQQAWKSFLNVAIFQHFKSLIDLRRQGEPRQIVKYINPKEAELLDAAAGIHVRFRLGGVKFPPDIYYKIFTHRPIEDLCANSPRNYAKLPAKHTSHNKNDHLQEEDHSGWYHRIENNGWRPVSDTFWLSTDSIVVEDKKESEFHFSKLKRRQDLEKKRKLRKIEWMRQMYYSGSLEAKSTHRETLGLIHTATKGLIRAFEDGGIDSVMEWEVDEVLNWTNTLNFDEYIASWKEIATSNSSANFKGFRFDEAQKNIYDYGGDISKMQMGTPDHTYCENVYQEPNVTRLTPDSTYGL
;
A
#
# COMPACT_ATOMS: atom_id res chain seq x y z
N MET A 1 -64.88 4.98 0.50
CA MET A 1 -64.81 5.58 -0.85
C MET A 1 -63.52 5.12 -1.54
N PRO A 2 -63.43 4.98 -2.88
CA PRO A 2 -62.27 4.35 -3.55
C PRO A 2 -60.91 4.98 -3.19
N TRP A 3 -60.89 6.28 -2.90
CA TRP A 3 -59.70 7.03 -2.51
C TRP A 3 -59.15 6.72 -1.12
N GLU A 4 -59.95 6.14 -0.20
CA GLU A 4 -59.45 5.74 1.12
C GLU A 4 -58.67 4.42 1.04
N GLU A 5 -59.10 3.49 0.19
CA GLU A 5 -58.40 2.22 -0.07
C GLU A 5 -57.06 2.46 -0.77
N GLU A 6 -57.01 3.35 -1.77
CA GLU A 6 -55.75 3.76 -2.42
C GLU A 6 -54.76 4.37 -1.43
N LEU A 7 -55.24 5.16 -0.47
CA LEU A 7 -54.41 5.83 0.53
C LEU A 7 -53.86 4.83 1.56
N GLU A 8 -54.62 3.79 1.89
CA GLU A 8 -54.20 2.69 2.75
C GLU A 8 -53.14 1.81 2.08
N VAL A 9 -53.31 1.47 0.79
CA VAL A 9 -52.31 0.74 0.00
C VAL A 9 -51.01 1.53 -0.11
N LEU A 10 -51.08 2.85 -0.35
CA LEU A 10 -49.90 3.71 -0.38
C LEU A 10 -49.15 3.75 0.97
N LYS A 11 -49.86 3.69 2.11
CA LYS A 11 -49.22 3.59 3.44
C LYS A 11 -48.54 2.24 3.62
N GLN A 12 -49.17 1.15 3.18
CA GLN A 12 -48.60 -0.20 3.23
C GLN A 12 -47.34 -0.30 2.34
N ASP A 13 -47.37 0.27 1.13
CA ASP A 13 -46.21 0.34 0.24
C ASP A 13 -45.07 1.16 0.84
N LYS A 14 -45.38 2.28 1.50
CA LYS A 14 -44.38 3.07 2.23
C LYS A 14 -43.75 2.25 3.36
N ALA A 15 -44.57 1.57 4.17
CA ALA A 15 -44.08 0.72 5.25
C ALA A 15 -43.21 -0.45 4.71
N ALA A 16 -43.66 -1.11 3.65
CA ALA A 16 -42.91 -2.18 2.99
C ALA A 16 -41.56 -1.68 2.44
N ARG A 17 -41.51 -0.49 1.82
CA ARG A 17 -40.25 0.12 1.36
C ARG A 17 -39.29 0.39 2.51
N VAL A 18 -39.78 0.88 3.65
CA VAL A 18 -38.95 1.10 4.85
C VAL A 18 -38.35 -0.22 5.34
N ILE A 19 -39.15 -1.28 5.44
CA ILE A 19 -38.68 -2.61 5.85
C ILE A 19 -37.66 -3.15 4.85
N GLN A 20 -37.93 -3.06 3.55
CA GLN A 20 -37.00 -3.49 2.51
C GLN A 20 -35.69 -2.71 2.52
N GLN A 21 -35.73 -1.40 2.75
CA GLN A 21 -34.54 -0.57 2.88
C GLN A 21 -33.72 -0.94 4.12
N ALA A 22 -34.38 -1.17 5.26
CA ALA A 22 -33.73 -1.64 6.47
C ALA A 22 -33.05 -3.01 6.26
N TRP A 23 -33.74 -3.94 5.59
CA TRP A 23 -33.18 -5.25 5.25
C TRP A 23 -31.99 -5.16 4.29
N LYS A 24 -32.09 -4.33 3.24
CA LYS A 24 -30.98 -4.08 2.31
C LYS A 24 -29.79 -3.45 3.01
N SER A 25 -30.04 -2.49 3.91
CA SER A 25 -28.99 -1.86 4.73
C SER A 25 -28.29 -2.89 5.61
N PHE A 26 -29.05 -3.75 6.30
CA PHE A 26 -28.51 -4.83 7.12
C PHE A 26 -27.63 -5.78 6.30
N LEU A 27 -28.10 -6.23 5.14
CA LEU A 27 -27.32 -7.07 4.23
C LEU A 27 -26.05 -6.37 3.74
N ASN A 28 -26.15 -5.10 3.34
CA ASN A 28 -24.99 -4.34 2.86
C ASN A 28 -23.94 -4.17 3.97
N VAL A 29 -24.37 -3.90 5.20
CA VAL A 29 -23.48 -3.83 6.37
C VAL A 29 -22.81 -5.18 6.62
N ALA A 30 -23.56 -6.29 6.56
CA ALA A 30 -23.01 -7.63 6.75
C ALA A 30 -21.96 -7.99 5.67
N ILE A 31 -22.28 -7.72 4.40
CA ILE A 31 -21.36 -7.92 3.26
C ILE A 31 -20.10 -7.07 3.43
N PHE A 32 -20.26 -5.79 3.79
CA PHE A 32 -19.11 -4.91 4.04
C PHE A 32 -18.24 -5.40 5.20
N GLN A 33 -18.83 -5.85 6.30
CA GLN A 33 -18.10 -6.41 7.44
C GLN A 33 -17.31 -7.65 7.04
N HIS A 34 -17.88 -8.51 6.20
CA HIS A 34 -17.18 -9.67 5.65
C HIS A 34 -15.99 -9.25 4.79
N PHE A 35 -16.16 -8.31 3.86
CA PHE A 35 -15.04 -7.80 3.06
C PHE A 35 -13.95 -7.14 3.92
N LYS A 36 -14.37 -6.40 4.95
CA LYS A 36 -13.46 -5.77 5.91
C LYS A 36 -12.64 -6.82 6.66
N SER A 37 -13.25 -7.91 7.13
CA SER A 37 -12.53 -8.96 7.86
C SER A 37 -11.59 -9.75 6.95
N LEU A 38 -11.94 -9.96 5.68
CA LEU A 38 -11.07 -10.63 4.70
C LEU A 38 -9.75 -9.89 4.48
N ILE A 39 -9.78 -8.56 4.44
CA ILE A 39 -8.59 -7.75 4.19
C ILE A 39 -7.85 -7.32 5.47
N ASP A 40 -8.39 -7.60 6.67
CA ASP A 40 -7.81 -7.20 7.97
C ASP A 40 -6.60 -8.08 8.33
N LEU A 41 -5.51 -7.90 7.61
CA LEU A 41 -4.28 -8.67 7.75
C LEU A 41 -3.38 -8.13 8.87
N ARG A 42 -3.44 -6.83 9.19
CA ARG A 42 -2.63 -6.17 10.26
C ARG A 42 -1.16 -6.59 10.28
N ARG A 43 -0.47 -6.50 9.14
CA ARG A 43 0.94 -6.91 8.95
C ARG A 43 1.22 -8.40 9.21
N GLN A 44 0.22 -9.24 9.06
CA GLN A 44 0.36 -10.69 9.12
C GLN A 44 0.34 -11.30 7.72
N GLY A 45 0.82 -12.53 7.62
CA GLY A 45 0.88 -13.28 6.37
C GLY A 45 2.07 -12.91 5.49
N GLU A 46 2.60 -13.93 4.81
CA GLU A 46 3.73 -13.78 3.91
C GLU A 46 3.25 -13.27 2.54
N PRO A 47 3.80 -12.17 2.00
CA PRO A 47 3.30 -11.55 0.78
C PRO A 47 3.34 -12.49 -0.42
N ARG A 48 4.35 -13.38 -0.52
CA ARG A 48 4.45 -14.33 -1.62
C ARG A 48 3.32 -15.35 -1.57
N GLN A 49 3.04 -15.96 -0.42
CA GLN A 49 1.90 -16.86 -0.24
C GLN A 49 0.57 -16.17 -0.56
N ILE A 50 0.34 -14.96 -0.06
CA ILE A 50 -0.89 -14.21 -0.32
C ILE A 50 -1.07 -13.99 -1.83
N VAL A 51 -0.03 -13.48 -2.49
CA VAL A 51 -0.08 -13.21 -3.93
C VAL A 51 -0.16 -14.50 -4.73
N LYS A 52 0.38 -15.62 -4.24
CA LYS A 52 0.26 -16.93 -4.92
C LYS A 52 -1.19 -17.37 -5.10
N TYR A 53 -2.07 -17.06 -4.14
CA TYR A 53 -3.51 -17.34 -4.24
C TYR A 53 -4.25 -16.35 -5.16
N ILE A 54 -3.68 -15.17 -5.37
CA ILE A 54 -4.23 -14.15 -6.26
C ILE A 54 -3.63 -14.37 -7.64
N ASN A 55 -2.38 -13.97 -7.85
CA ASN A 55 -1.66 -14.13 -9.09
C ASN A 55 -0.36 -14.95 -8.90
N PRO A 56 -0.34 -16.24 -9.28
CA PRO A 56 0.83 -17.10 -9.07
C PRO A 56 2.06 -16.63 -9.86
N LYS A 57 1.88 -16.05 -11.05
CA LYS A 57 3.00 -15.53 -11.86
C LYS A 57 3.67 -14.34 -11.19
N GLU A 58 2.87 -13.45 -10.60
CA GLU A 58 3.41 -12.30 -9.88
C GLU A 58 4.12 -12.74 -8.59
N ALA A 59 3.58 -13.77 -7.92
CA ALA A 59 4.18 -14.33 -6.72
C ALA A 59 5.59 -14.88 -6.96
N GLU A 60 5.88 -15.43 -8.15
CA GLU A 60 7.22 -15.91 -8.51
C GLU A 60 8.25 -14.78 -8.63
N LEU A 61 7.82 -13.57 -8.97
CA LEU A 61 8.68 -12.39 -9.09
C LEU A 61 8.95 -11.73 -7.74
N LEU A 62 8.25 -12.13 -6.67
CA LEU A 62 8.41 -11.52 -5.35
C LEU A 62 9.65 -12.07 -4.64
N ASP A 63 10.63 -11.18 -4.46
CA ASP A 63 11.86 -11.45 -3.74
C ASP A 63 11.78 -11.02 -2.26
N ALA A 64 12.27 -11.88 -1.36
CA ALA A 64 12.45 -11.56 0.05
C ALA A 64 13.45 -10.42 0.23
N ALA A 65 14.48 -10.34 -0.62
CA ALA A 65 15.47 -9.28 -0.55
C ALA A 65 14.96 -7.91 -1.02
N ALA A 66 13.77 -7.80 -1.64
CA ALA A 66 13.19 -6.49 -1.94
C ALA A 66 12.41 -5.87 -0.75
N GLY A 67 12.17 -6.63 0.33
CA GLY A 67 11.39 -6.17 1.48
C GLY A 67 9.98 -5.75 1.06
N ILE A 68 9.28 -6.67 0.40
CA ILE A 68 8.00 -6.47 -0.25
C ILE A 68 6.88 -6.56 0.78
N HIS A 69 5.86 -5.71 0.67
CA HIS A 69 4.57 -5.93 1.32
C HIS A 69 3.44 -5.65 0.32
N VAL A 70 2.31 -6.29 0.55
CA VAL A 70 1.13 -6.16 -0.29
C VAL A 70 0.06 -5.46 0.53
N ARG A 71 -0.59 -4.45 -0.06
CA ARG A 71 -1.70 -3.75 0.58
C ARG A 71 -2.98 -3.99 -0.22
N PHE A 72 -4.09 -4.13 0.50
CA PHE A 72 -5.42 -4.25 -0.05
C PHE A 72 -6.24 -2.98 0.16
N ARG A 73 -7.18 -2.73 -0.75
CA ARG A 73 -8.22 -1.69 -0.60
C ARG A 73 -9.55 -2.22 -1.12
N LEU A 74 -10.63 -1.75 -0.53
CA LEU A 74 -11.96 -1.88 -1.10
C LEU A 74 -12.18 -0.70 -2.05
N GLY A 75 -12.72 -0.97 -3.23
CA GLY A 75 -13.01 0.04 -4.24
C GLY A 75 -14.12 -0.43 -5.18
N GLY A 76 -14.31 0.30 -6.28
CA GLY A 76 -15.35 0.00 -7.27
C GLY A 76 -16.47 1.03 -7.27
N VAL A 77 -17.16 1.11 -8.40
CA VAL A 77 -18.24 2.08 -8.65
C VAL A 77 -19.62 1.58 -8.22
N LYS A 78 -19.75 0.28 -7.93
CA LYS A 78 -20.99 -0.39 -7.53
C LYS A 78 -20.75 -1.18 -6.25
N PHE A 79 -21.82 -1.38 -5.47
CA PHE A 79 -21.82 -2.27 -4.31
C PHE A 79 -22.30 -3.67 -4.75
N PRO A 80 -21.73 -4.78 -4.24
CA PRO A 80 -20.62 -4.88 -3.28
C PRO A 80 -19.27 -4.36 -3.78
N PRO A 81 -18.36 -3.92 -2.90
CA PRO A 81 -17.07 -3.40 -3.32
C PRO A 81 -16.14 -4.50 -3.85
N ASP A 82 -15.31 -4.15 -4.83
CA ASP A 82 -14.23 -5.01 -5.32
C ASP A 82 -12.98 -4.83 -4.45
N ILE A 83 -12.22 -5.91 -4.29
CA ILE A 83 -10.92 -5.89 -3.62
C ILE A 83 -9.84 -5.56 -4.65
N TYR A 84 -8.99 -4.59 -4.34
CA TYR A 84 -7.80 -4.28 -5.11
C TYR A 84 -6.55 -4.48 -4.26
N TYR A 85 -5.44 -4.83 -4.89
CA TYR A 85 -4.14 -4.97 -4.26
C TYR A 85 -3.08 -4.10 -4.95
N LYS A 86 -2.05 -3.73 -4.19
CA LYS A 86 -0.85 -3.07 -4.70
C LYS A 86 0.37 -3.57 -3.95
N ILE A 87 1.45 -3.79 -4.70
CA ILE A 87 2.72 -4.26 -4.16
C ILE A 87 3.63 -3.07 -3.90
N PHE A 88 4.22 -3.06 -2.70
CA PHE A 88 5.12 -2.02 -2.23
C PHE A 88 6.45 -2.64 -1.82
N THR A 89 7.52 -1.87 -1.93
CA THR A 89 8.87 -2.29 -1.57
C THR A 89 9.44 -1.34 -0.53
N HIS A 90 10.00 -1.89 0.55
CA HIS A 90 10.67 -1.08 1.57
C HIS A 90 12.11 -0.77 1.21
N ARG A 91 12.78 -1.66 0.47
CA ARG A 91 14.17 -1.44 0.07
C ARG A 91 14.22 -0.45 -1.11
N PRO A 92 15.24 0.41 -1.17
CA PRO A 92 15.35 1.40 -2.23
C PRO A 92 15.50 0.69 -3.58
N ILE A 93 14.60 1.02 -4.51
CA ILE A 93 14.69 0.64 -5.91
C ILE A 93 15.14 1.88 -6.67
N GLU A 94 16.24 1.76 -7.39
CA GLU A 94 16.76 2.86 -8.21
C GLU A 94 16.46 2.62 -9.69
N ASP A 95 15.81 3.60 -10.30
CA ASP A 95 15.68 3.69 -11.74
C ASP A 95 16.91 4.41 -12.28
N LEU A 96 17.81 3.64 -12.90
CA LEU A 96 19.08 4.15 -13.43
C LEU A 96 18.87 5.23 -14.49
N CYS A 97 17.86 5.06 -15.35
CA CYS A 97 17.54 5.99 -16.42
C CYS A 97 16.93 7.30 -15.88
N ALA A 98 16.28 7.26 -14.72
CA ALA A 98 15.71 8.46 -14.11
C ALA A 98 16.75 9.39 -13.46
N ASN A 99 17.93 8.86 -13.09
CA ASN A 99 19.01 9.65 -12.50
C ASN A 99 19.76 10.47 -13.56
N SER A 100 19.86 9.94 -14.78
CA SER A 100 20.35 10.69 -15.93
C SER A 100 19.41 10.53 -17.12
N PRO A 101 18.40 11.39 -17.22
CA PRO A 101 17.38 11.24 -18.24
C PRO A 101 17.86 11.65 -19.64
N ARG A 102 19.09 12.16 -19.79
CA ARG A 102 19.59 12.66 -21.07
C ARG A 102 19.77 11.54 -22.09
N ASN A 103 19.40 11.81 -23.35
CA ASN A 103 19.70 10.92 -24.45
C ASN A 103 21.15 11.09 -24.91
N TYR A 104 22.03 10.27 -24.35
CA TYR A 104 23.46 10.30 -24.68
C TYR A 104 23.79 9.95 -26.15
N ALA A 105 22.89 9.27 -26.86
CA ALA A 105 23.09 8.91 -28.26
C ALA A 105 22.88 10.08 -29.23
N LYS A 106 22.17 11.13 -28.82
CA LYS A 106 21.85 12.30 -29.65
C LYS A 106 22.61 13.57 -29.25
N LEU A 107 23.66 13.44 -28.42
CA LEU A 107 24.38 14.62 -27.96
C LEU A 107 25.04 15.33 -29.16
N PRO A 108 24.78 16.64 -29.36
CA PRO A 108 25.54 17.41 -30.33
C PRO A 108 27.02 17.37 -29.93
N ALA A 109 27.91 17.21 -30.91
CA ALA A 109 29.34 17.32 -30.67
C ALA A 109 29.60 18.67 -29.99
N LYS A 110 30.09 18.66 -28.75
CA LYS A 110 30.30 19.89 -27.98
C LYS A 110 31.18 20.84 -28.80
N HIS A 111 30.65 22.00 -29.17
CA HIS A 111 31.47 23.10 -29.63
C HIS A 111 32.35 23.54 -28.46
N THR A 112 33.66 23.34 -28.57
CA THR A 112 34.67 23.81 -27.62
C THR A 112 34.95 25.30 -27.81
N SER A 113 33.91 26.13 -27.95
CA SER A 113 34.09 27.58 -28.05
C SER A 113 34.18 28.19 -26.65
N HIS A 114 35.36 28.69 -26.29
CA HIS A 114 35.61 29.47 -25.07
C HIS A 114 34.92 30.85 -25.04
N ASN A 115 34.01 31.13 -25.97
CA ASN A 115 33.34 32.43 -26.07
C ASN A 115 32.16 32.48 -25.11
N LYS A 116 32.32 33.29 -24.05
CA LYS A 116 31.39 33.46 -22.91
C LYS A 116 30.07 34.16 -23.24
N ASN A 117 29.67 34.24 -24.50
CA ASN A 117 28.50 35.01 -24.95
C ASN A 117 27.44 34.14 -25.65
N ASP A 118 27.22 32.91 -25.18
CA ASP A 118 26.08 32.13 -25.64
C ASP A 118 24.92 32.35 -24.68
N HIS A 119 23.82 32.89 -25.21
CA HIS A 119 22.50 32.74 -24.60
C HIS A 119 22.35 31.26 -24.21
N LEU A 120 21.97 30.99 -22.95
CA LEU A 120 21.67 29.64 -22.48
C LEU A 120 20.64 29.03 -23.43
N GLN A 121 21.09 28.23 -24.39
CA GLN A 121 20.19 27.54 -25.29
C GLN A 121 19.35 26.63 -24.40
N GLU A 122 18.03 26.80 -24.46
CA GLU A 122 17.11 25.88 -23.80
C GLU A 122 17.44 24.47 -24.29
N GLU A 123 17.89 23.60 -23.38
CA GLU A 123 18.21 22.22 -23.74
C GLU A 123 16.93 21.57 -24.30
N ASP A 124 17.00 20.92 -25.47
CA ASP A 124 15.86 20.17 -25.98
C ASP A 124 15.66 18.91 -25.11
N HIS A 125 14.55 18.87 -24.38
CA HIS A 125 14.19 17.79 -23.47
C HIS A 125 13.37 16.68 -24.17
N SER A 126 13.04 16.83 -25.45
CA SER A 126 12.13 15.94 -26.20
C SER A 126 12.59 14.47 -26.24
N GLY A 127 13.89 14.22 -26.13
CA GLY A 127 14.47 12.88 -26.14
C GLY A 127 14.78 12.29 -24.76
N TRP A 128 14.46 12.99 -23.67
CA TRP A 128 14.83 12.55 -22.34
C TRP A 128 14.01 11.34 -21.90
N TYR A 129 14.63 10.46 -21.11
CA TYR A 129 13.95 9.37 -20.43
C TYR A 129 12.83 9.93 -19.57
N HIS A 130 11.62 9.47 -19.85
CA HIS A 130 10.43 9.79 -19.10
C HIS A 130 9.90 8.54 -18.42
N ARG A 131 9.83 8.55 -17.10
CA ARG A 131 9.37 7.41 -16.32
C ARG A 131 7.84 7.37 -16.31
N ILE A 132 7.28 6.33 -16.90
CA ILE A 132 5.83 6.08 -16.88
C ILE A 132 5.55 5.02 -15.81
N GLU A 133 5.02 5.45 -14.65
CA GLU A 133 4.60 4.53 -13.59
C GLU A 133 3.18 4.00 -13.85
N ASN A 134 3.05 2.86 -14.52
CA ASN A 134 1.78 2.10 -14.60
C ASN A 134 1.51 1.31 -13.31
N ASN A 135 1.79 1.93 -12.15
CA ASN A 135 1.70 1.30 -10.84
C ASN A 135 0.34 1.61 -10.18
N GLY A 136 -0.74 1.39 -10.92
CA GLY A 136 -2.10 1.46 -10.41
C GLY A 136 -2.41 0.32 -9.43
N TRP A 137 -3.50 0.47 -8.70
CA TRP A 137 -4.06 -0.61 -7.91
C TRP A 137 -4.76 -1.63 -8.82
N ARG A 138 -4.55 -2.92 -8.56
CA ARG A 138 -5.00 -4.02 -9.42
C ARG A 138 -6.17 -4.77 -8.78
N PRO A 139 -7.23 -5.12 -9.50
CA PRO A 139 -8.33 -5.90 -8.93
C PRO A 139 -7.88 -7.33 -8.59
N VAL A 140 -8.45 -7.90 -7.53
CA VAL A 140 -8.36 -9.33 -7.20
C VAL A 140 -9.52 -10.02 -7.92
N SER A 141 -9.31 -10.46 -9.17
CA SER A 141 -10.33 -11.14 -9.97
C SER A 141 -9.83 -12.49 -10.47
N ASP A 142 -10.68 -13.52 -10.44
CA ASP A 142 -10.35 -14.89 -10.87
C ASP A 142 -10.04 -14.96 -12.39
N THR A 143 -10.52 -13.98 -13.14
CA THR A 143 -10.29 -13.83 -14.58
C THR A 143 -9.02 -13.04 -14.88
N PHE A 144 -7.88 -13.50 -14.39
CA PHE A 144 -6.56 -12.85 -14.63
C PHE A 144 -6.16 -12.79 -16.11
N TRP A 145 -6.81 -13.56 -16.99
CA TRP A 145 -6.52 -13.68 -18.42
C TRP A 145 -7.41 -12.83 -19.34
N LEU A 146 -8.51 -12.27 -18.82
CA LEU A 146 -9.37 -11.40 -19.62
C LEU A 146 -8.86 -9.97 -19.48
N SER A 147 -8.31 -9.43 -20.58
CA SER A 147 -7.93 -8.02 -20.70
C SER A 147 -9.19 -7.16 -20.48
N THR A 148 -9.43 -6.79 -19.23
CA THR A 148 -10.56 -5.94 -18.86
C THR A 148 -10.07 -4.51 -18.99
N ASP A 149 -9.97 -4.07 -20.24
CA ASP A 149 -9.52 -2.73 -20.64
C ASP A 149 -10.50 -1.61 -20.22
N SER A 150 -11.50 -1.87 -19.38
CA SER A 150 -12.58 -0.90 -19.10
C SER A 150 -12.89 -0.59 -17.63
N ILE A 151 -12.20 -1.19 -16.65
CA ILE A 151 -12.47 -0.94 -15.21
C ILE A 151 -11.17 -0.83 -14.40
N VAL A 152 -10.10 -0.35 -15.01
CA VAL A 152 -8.99 0.17 -14.21
C VAL A 152 -9.46 1.53 -13.74
N VAL A 153 -9.66 1.70 -12.44
CA VAL A 153 -9.70 3.03 -11.81
C VAL A 153 -8.33 3.65 -12.09
N GLU A 154 -8.22 4.27 -13.26
CA GLU A 154 -7.03 4.90 -13.77
C GLU A 154 -6.76 6.14 -12.92
N ASP A 155 -5.94 5.97 -11.90
CA ASP A 155 -5.08 7.06 -11.47
C ASP A 155 -4.03 7.27 -12.57
N LYS A 156 -4.44 7.75 -13.75
CA LYS A 156 -3.57 8.34 -14.79
C LYS A 156 -3.00 9.68 -14.33
N LYS A 157 -2.70 9.82 -13.04
CA LYS A 157 -1.91 10.94 -12.56
C LYS A 157 -0.48 10.63 -12.94
N GLU A 158 -0.02 11.27 -13.99
CA GLU A 158 1.40 11.37 -14.28
C GLU A 158 2.09 11.86 -13.01
N SER A 159 2.88 10.99 -12.40
CA SER A 159 3.65 11.36 -11.23
C SER A 159 4.93 12.02 -11.73
N GLU A 160 5.02 13.34 -11.56
CA GLU A 160 6.24 14.07 -11.90
C GLU A 160 7.41 13.51 -11.08
N PHE A 161 8.36 12.88 -11.78
CA PHE A 161 9.56 12.33 -11.18
C PHE A 161 10.76 13.20 -11.53
N HIS A 162 11.21 14.00 -10.56
CA HIS A 162 12.40 14.82 -10.74
C HIS A 162 13.68 13.97 -10.57
N PHE A 163 14.67 14.13 -11.45
CA PHE A 163 15.93 13.37 -11.39
C PHE A 163 16.67 13.55 -10.05
N SER A 164 16.79 14.80 -9.56
CA SER A 164 17.44 15.11 -8.28
C SER A 164 16.70 14.52 -7.08
N LYS A 165 17.41 13.69 -6.31
CA LYS A 165 16.91 13.09 -5.04
C LYS A 165 16.54 14.15 -4.00
N LEU A 166 17.32 15.24 -3.92
CA LEU A 166 17.08 16.33 -2.98
C LEU A 166 15.72 16.99 -3.24
N LYS A 167 15.46 17.35 -4.51
CA LYS A 167 14.21 18.00 -4.91
C LYS A 167 13.01 17.08 -4.67
N ARG A 168 13.13 15.78 -4.99
CA ARG A 168 12.09 14.78 -4.65
C ARG A 168 11.78 14.72 -3.15
N ARG A 169 12.80 14.81 -2.28
CA ARG A 169 12.60 14.82 -0.82
C ARG A 169 11.85 16.08 -0.39
N GLN A 170 12.25 17.24 -0.89
CA GLN A 170 11.57 18.52 -0.64
C GLN A 170 10.11 18.49 -1.13
N ASP A 171 9.85 17.94 -2.33
CA ASP A 171 8.50 17.82 -2.89
C ASP A 171 7.61 16.89 -2.04
N LEU A 172 8.18 15.80 -1.51
CA LEU A 172 7.46 14.90 -0.59
C LEU A 172 7.12 15.58 0.74
N GLU A 173 8.05 16.35 1.31
CA GLU A 173 7.84 17.14 2.53
C GLU A 173 6.77 18.20 2.32
N LYS A 174 6.83 18.95 1.20
CA LYS A 174 5.78 19.90 0.80
C LYS A 174 4.41 19.23 0.67
N LYS A 175 4.33 18.06 0.02
CA LYS A 175 3.09 17.28 -0.07
C LYS A 175 2.59 16.78 1.28
N ARG A 176 3.48 16.43 2.22
CA ARG A 176 3.11 16.03 3.58
C ARG A 176 2.51 17.21 4.34
N LYS A 177 3.18 18.36 4.30
CA LYS A 177 2.72 19.61 4.90
C LYS A 177 1.35 20.03 4.37
N LEU A 178 1.16 20.01 3.04
CA LEU A 178 -0.15 20.30 2.42
C LEU A 178 -1.26 19.39 2.95
N ARG A 179 -1.01 18.08 3.06
CA ARG A 179 -2.00 17.14 3.59
C ARG A 179 -2.33 17.40 5.05
N LYS A 180 -1.35 17.76 5.88
CA LYS A 180 -1.57 18.11 7.30
C LYS A 180 -2.47 19.35 7.42
N ILE A 181 -2.19 20.38 6.61
CA ILE A 181 -2.98 21.62 6.60
C ILE A 181 -4.40 21.37 6.08
N GLU A 182 -4.56 20.65 4.97
CA GLU A 182 -5.88 20.32 4.42
C GLU A 182 -6.71 19.50 5.42
N TRP A 183 -6.07 18.56 6.12
CA TRP A 183 -6.73 17.80 7.17
C TRP A 183 -7.15 18.68 8.34
N MET A 184 -6.28 19.55 8.84
CA MET A 184 -6.63 20.54 9.88
C MET A 184 -7.80 21.42 9.44
N ARG A 185 -7.77 21.90 8.20
CA ARG A 185 -8.82 22.72 7.59
C ARG A 185 -10.16 21.98 7.56
N GLN A 186 -10.16 20.73 7.10
CA GLN A 186 -11.35 19.88 7.10
C GLN A 186 -11.89 19.65 8.52
N MET A 187 -11.02 19.38 9.50
CA MET A 187 -11.42 19.18 10.89
C MET A 187 -12.01 20.45 11.51
N TYR A 188 -11.43 21.62 11.19
CA TYR A 188 -11.93 22.91 11.66
C TYR A 188 -13.32 23.22 11.11
N TYR A 189 -13.53 23.11 9.80
CA TYR A 189 -14.82 23.42 9.18
C TYR A 189 -15.92 22.39 9.47
N SER A 190 -15.54 21.13 9.69
CA SER A 190 -16.47 20.08 10.14
C SER A 190 -16.84 20.19 11.62
N GLY A 191 -16.24 21.13 12.36
CA GLY A 191 -16.48 21.32 13.79
C GLY A 191 -15.99 20.16 14.66
N SER A 192 -15.18 19.25 14.11
CA SER A 192 -14.68 18.05 14.80
C SER A 192 -13.31 18.26 15.47
N LEU A 193 -12.84 19.50 15.54
CA LEU A 193 -11.54 19.84 16.13
C LEU A 193 -11.68 19.99 17.65
N GLU A 194 -11.22 18.99 18.40
CA GLU A 194 -11.28 18.95 19.86
C GLU A 194 -9.91 19.17 20.50
N ALA A 195 -9.71 20.35 21.09
CA ALA A 195 -8.49 20.64 21.82
C ALA A 195 -8.36 19.76 23.07
N LYS A 196 -7.12 19.35 23.38
CA LYS A 196 -6.82 18.44 24.50
C LYS A 196 -7.07 19.06 25.88
N SER A 197 -7.14 20.39 25.97
CA SER A 197 -7.27 21.10 27.24
C SER A 197 -8.72 21.37 27.61
N THR A 198 -9.04 21.23 28.89
CA THR A 198 -10.37 21.55 29.43
C THR A 198 -10.52 23.02 29.84
N HIS A 199 -9.43 23.79 29.82
CA HIS A 199 -9.41 25.18 30.27
C HIS A 199 -9.88 26.16 29.19
N ARG A 200 -10.95 26.92 29.46
CA ARG A 200 -11.63 27.81 28.51
C ARG A 200 -10.71 28.84 27.84
N GLU A 201 -9.74 29.40 28.56
CA GLU A 201 -8.82 30.38 27.98
C GLU A 201 -7.84 29.73 27.01
N THR A 202 -7.36 28.53 27.33
CA THR A 202 -6.47 27.77 26.43
C THR A 202 -7.21 27.31 25.18
N LEU A 203 -8.49 26.95 25.31
CA LEU A 203 -9.35 26.64 24.17
C LEU A 203 -9.51 27.83 23.23
N GLY A 204 -9.71 29.04 23.78
CA GLY A 204 -9.81 30.27 23.00
C GLY A 204 -8.51 30.59 22.24
N LEU A 205 -7.35 30.42 22.89
CA LEU A 205 -6.04 30.61 22.28
C LEU A 205 -5.79 29.61 21.15
N ILE A 206 -6.09 28.33 21.38
CA ILE A 206 -5.92 27.26 20.39
C ILE A 206 -6.81 27.48 19.15
N HIS A 207 -8.09 27.84 19.35
CA HIS A 207 -8.98 28.17 18.23
C HIS A 207 -8.53 29.41 17.46
N THR A 208 -8.02 30.42 18.16
CA THR A 208 -7.51 31.65 17.53
C THR A 208 -6.24 31.36 16.72
N ALA A 209 -5.31 30.58 17.27
CA ALA A 209 -4.10 30.14 16.58
C ALA A 209 -4.44 29.30 15.34
N THR A 210 -5.34 28.32 15.47
CA THR A 210 -5.80 27.49 14.35
C THR A 210 -6.43 28.33 13.24
N LYS A 211 -7.32 29.26 13.61
CA LYS A 211 -7.98 30.16 12.65
C LYS A 211 -6.97 31.10 11.97
N GLY A 212 -5.97 31.58 12.71
CA GLY A 212 -4.87 32.38 12.17
C GLY A 212 -4.04 31.60 11.16
N LEU A 213 -3.72 30.34 11.47
CA LEU A 213 -2.94 29.46 10.61
C LEU A 213 -3.67 29.14 9.29
N ILE A 214 -4.97 28.83 9.36
CA ILE A 214 -5.80 28.56 8.19
C ILE A 214 -5.86 29.80 7.29
N ARG A 215 -6.05 31.00 7.87
CA ARG A 215 -6.05 32.26 7.10
C ARG A 215 -4.70 32.56 6.46
N ALA A 216 -3.61 32.38 7.21
CA ALA A 216 -2.27 32.57 6.67
C ALA A 216 -1.99 31.64 5.47
N PHE A 217 -2.49 30.41 5.52
CA PHE A 217 -2.41 29.47 4.41
C PHE A 217 -3.30 29.88 3.22
N GLU A 218 -4.53 30.32 3.47
CA GLU A 218 -5.46 30.78 2.42
C GLU A 218 -4.96 32.04 1.71
N ASP A 219 -4.37 32.98 2.45
CA ASP A 219 -3.89 34.26 1.92
C ASP A 219 -2.47 34.18 1.33
N GLY A 220 -1.59 33.35 1.91
CA GLY A 220 -0.15 33.31 1.61
C GLY A 220 0.37 32.00 1.01
N GLY A 221 -0.49 30.98 0.84
CA GLY A 221 -0.12 29.69 0.26
C GLY A 221 0.73 28.80 1.19
N ILE A 222 1.41 27.80 0.61
CA ILE A 222 2.14 26.78 1.39
C ILE A 222 3.39 27.31 2.09
N ASP A 223 3.96 28.42 1.62
CA ASP A 223 5.22 28.96 2.14
C ASP A 223 5.02 29.95 3.30
N SER A 224 3.78 30.39 3.56
CA SER A 224 3.45 31.33 4.65
C SER A 224 3.39 30.70 6.03
N VAL A 225 3.16 29.39 6.11
CA VAL A 225 3.00 28.63 7.34
C VAL A 225 4.15 27.67 7.49
N MET A 226 4.79 27.55 8.65
CA MET A 226 5.89 26.58 8.84
C MET A 226 5.37 25.20 9.26
N GLU A 227 6.09 24.12 8.91
CA GLU A 227 5.63 22.75 9.25
C GLU A 227 5.52 22.55 10.76
N TRP A 228 6.48 23.08 11.53
CA TRP A 228 6.46 22.95 12.99
C TRP A 228 5.27 23.67 13.64
N GLU A 229 4.80 24.79 13.06
CA GLU A 229 3.60 25.52 13.54
C GLU A 229 2.34 24.67 13.35
N VAL A 230 2.24 24.00 12.19
CA VAL A 230 1.14 23.07 11.89
C VAL A 230 1.17 21.90 12.87
N ASP A 231 2.34 21.32 13.10
CA ASP A 231 2.51 20.16 13.98
C ASP A 231 2.22 20.51 15.44
N GLU A 232 2.62 21.69 15.89
CA GLU A 232 2.31 22.18 17.22
C GLU A 232 0.80 22.39 17.39
N VAL A 233 0.15 23.12 16.47
CA VAL A 233 -1.30 23.34 16.52
C VAL A 233 -2.05 22.01 16.47
N LEU A 234 -1.67 21.06 15.61
CA LEU A 234 -2.27 19.73 15.58
C LEU A 234 -2.09 18.96 16.88
N ASN A 235 -0.91 19.07 17.52
CA ASN A 235 -0.65 18.39 18.79
C ASN A 235 -1.54 18.94 19.93
N TRP A 236 -1.89 20.23 19.91
CA TRP A 236 -2.77 20.84 20.91
C TRP A 236 -4.27 20.69 20.60
N THR A 237 -4.63 20.61 19.31
CA THR A 237 -6.02 20.62 18.82
C THR A 237 -6.64 19.24 18.61
N ASN A 238 -5.88 18.15 18.69
CA ASN A 238 -6.43 16.83 18.37
C ASN A 238 -6.14 15.78 19.44
N THR A 239 -7.20 15.14 19.92
CA THR A 239 -7.15 13.90 20.71
C THR A 239 -6.74 12.68 19.87
N LEU A 240 -6.94 12.72 18.54
CA LEU A 240 -6.52 11.75 17.54
C LEU A 240 -5.25 12.24 16.79
N ASN A 241 -4.12 11.61 17.04
CA ASN A 241 -2.87 11.94 16.35
C ASN A 241 -2.97 11.59 14.85
N PHE A 242 -2.78 12.58 13.96
CA PHE A 242 -2.80 12.37 12.50
C PHE A 242 -1.87 11.26 12.05
N ASP A 243 -0.63 11.30 12.53
CA ASP A 243 0.40 10.35 12.12
C ASP A 243 0.07 8.95 12.64
N GLU A 244 -0.54 8.84 13.83
CA GLU A 244 -1.05 7.58 14.37
C GLU A 244 -2.23 7.04 13.56
N TYR A 245 -3.20 7.89 13.22
CA TYR A 245 -4.33 7.52 12.36
C TYR A 245 -3.84 7.01 11.01
N ILE A 246 -2.91 7.73 10.36
CA ILE A 246 -2.34 7.33 9.08
C ILE A 246 -1.52 6.04 9.22
N ALA A 247 -0.80 5.84 10.32
CA ALA A 247 -0.05 4.63 10.57
C ALA A 247 -0.98 3.42 10.71
N SER A 248 -2.00 3.52 11.57
CA SER A 248 -3.04 2.50 11.75
C SER A 248 -3.77 2.20 10.44
N TRP A 249 -4.18 3.24 9.70
CA TRP A 249 -4.86 3.09 8.41
C TRP A 249 -3.96 2.42 7.34
N LYS A 250 -2.65 2.65 7.38
CA LYS A 250 -1.69 1.96 6.52
C LYS A 250 -1.45 0.51 6.95
N GLU A 251 -1.75 0.15 8.19
CA GLU A 251 -1.47 -1.17 8.75
C GLU A 251 -2.61 -2.17 8.54
N ILE A 252 -3.87 -1.74 8.70
CA ILE A 252 -5.07 -2.62 8.70
C ILE A 252 -5.07 -3.62 7.53
N ALA A 253 -4.89 -3.13 6.31
CA ALA A 253 -5.02 -3.93 5.10
C ALA A 253 -3.68 -4.31 4.45
N THR A 254 -2.61 -4.39 5.24
CA THR A 254 -1.24 -4.61 4.75
C THR A 254 -0.71 -5.96 5.22
N SER A 255 -0.05 -6.72 4.34
CA SER A 255 0.65 -7.97 4.67
C SER A 255 1.89 -7.72 5.53
N ASN A 256 2.51 -8.79 6.04
CA ASN A 256 3.85 -8.68 6.60
C ASN A 256 4.86 -8.30 5.51
N SER A 257 6.03 -7.81 5.93
CA SER A 257 7.17 -7.58 5.04
C SER A 257 7.84 -8.91 4.68
N SER A 258 8.19 -9.11 3.41
CA SER A 258 8.97 -10.28 2.95
C SER A 258 10.35 -10.35 3.58
N ALA A 259 10.88 -9.23 4.09
CA ALA A 259 12.13 -9.21 4.85
C ALA A 259 12.03 -9.96 6.19
N ASN A 260 10.82 -10.11 6.73
CA ASN A 260 10.57 -10.85 7.97
C ASN A 260 10.40 -12.35 7.73
N PHE A 261 10.54 -12.81 6.48
CA PHE A 261 10.50 -14.22 6.14
C PHE A 261 11.68 -14.94 6.82
N LYS A 262 11.35 -15.71 7.86
CA LYS A 262 12.28 -16.69 8.41
C LYS A 262 12.31 -17.85 7.42
N GLY A 263 13.32 -17.88 6.56
CA GLY A 263 13.60 -19.06 5.76
C GLY A 263 13.79 -20.28 6.67
N PHE A 264 13.59 -21.48 6.11
CA PHE A 264 13.97 -22.71 6.78
C PHE A 264 15.45 -22.60 7.18
N ARG A 265 15.71 -22.49 8.50
CA ARG A 265 17.04 -22.75 9.02
C ARG A 265 17.24 -24.25 8.92
N PHE A 266 18.25 -24.66 8.17
CA PHE A 266 18.84 -25.97 8.41
C PHE A 266 19.43 -25.89 9.80
N ASP A 267 18.71 -26.40 10.79
CA ASP A 267 19.33 -26.71 12.08
C ASP A 267 20.35 -27.81 11.77
N GLU A 268 21.63 -27.43 11.80
CA GLU A 268 22.75 -28.34 11.63
C GLU A 268 22.60 -29.35 12.77
N ALA A 269 22.06 -30.53 12.44
CA ALA A 269 21.90 -31.60 13.41
C ALA A 269 23.29 -31.86 13.99
N GLN A 270 23.49 -31.49 15.27
CA GLN A 270 24.71 -31.81 16.00
C GLN A 270 24.84 -33.33 15.99
N LYS A 271 25.57 -33.86 15.01
CA LYS A 271 25.98 -35.26 15.01
C LYS A 271 26.92 -35.40 16.20
N ASN A 272 26.41 -35.98 17.28
CA ASN A 272 27.21 -36.51 18.37
C ASN A 272 28.20 -37.50 17.74
N ILE A 273 29.44 -37.07 17.56
CA ILE A 273 30.55 -37.93 17.18
C ILE A 273 30.83 -38.81 18.40
N TYR A 274 30.28 -40.02 18.40
CA TYR A 274 30.71 -41.05 19.33
C TYR A 274 32.12 -41.49 18.94
N ASP A 275 33.03 -41.27 19.88
CA ASP A 275 34.40 -41.76 19.90
C ASP A 275 34.39 -43.29 19.97
N TYR A 276 34.88 -43.94 18.93
CA TYR A 276 35.30 -45.35 18.98
C TYR A 276 36.63 -45.46 18.26
N GLY A 277 37.70 -45.56 19.05
CA GLY A 277 39.05 -45.84 18.57
C GLY A 277 39.17 -47.22 17.93
N GLY A 278 40.02 -47.30 16.91
CA GLY A 278 40.39 -48.54 16.24
C GLY A 278 41.23 -48.27 14.99
N ASP A 279 42.55 -48.28 15.16
CA ASP A 279 43.59 -48.18 14.13
C ASP A 279 43.31 -49.03 12.88
N ILE A 280 43.32 -48.41 11.67
CA ILE A 280 43.91 -49.01 10.46
C ILE A 280 44.56 -47.90 9.60
N SER A 281 45.78 -48.22 9.20
CA SER A 281 46.83 -47.49 8.50
C SER A 281 46.51 -46.88 7.12
N LYS A 282 47.17 -45.74 6.86
CA LYS A 282 47.66 -45.18 5.59
C LYS A 282 47.30 -45.96 4.31
N MET A 283 46.44 -45.38 3.48
CA MET A 283 46.61 -45.39 2.03
C MET A 283 46.21 -44.03 1.44
N GLN A 284 47.17 -43.46 0.73
CA GLN A 284 47.05 -42.27 -0.10
C GLN A 284 46.61 -42.75 -1.48
N MET A 285 45.52 -42.23 -2.05
CA MET A 285 45.35 -42.00 -3.50
C MET A 285 43.92 -41.58 -3.85
N GLY A 286 43.82 -40.62 -4.75
CA GLY A 286 42.77 -40.57 -5.77
C GLY A 286 41.48 -39.84 -5.40
N THR A 287 41.35 -38.61 -5.90
CA THR A 287 40.06 -38.08 -6.33
C THR A 287 39.38 -39.04 -7.31
N PRO A 288 38.05 -39.19 -7.21
CA PRO A 288 37.24 -39.34 -8.40
C PRO A 288 36.19 -38.22 -8.46
N ASP A 289 36.20 -37.57 -9.63
CA ASP A 289 35.17 -36.68 -10.13
C ASP A 289 33.80 -37.38 -10.21
N HIS A 290 32.76 -36.55 -10.10
CA HIS A 290 31.40 -36.72 -10.62
C HIS A 290 30.69 -38.05 -10.35
N THR A 291 29.63 -38.03 -9.54
CA THR A 291 28.28 -38.42 -10.03
C THR A 291 27.15 -38.19 -9.00
N TYR A 292 26.01 -37.72 -9.52
CA TYR A 292 24.63 -37.89 -9.06
C TYR A 292 24.29 -37.65 -7.57
N CYS A 293 23.66 -36.50 -7.29
CA CYS A 293 22.76 -36.40 -6.14
C CYS A 293 21.34 -36.70 -6.63
N GLU A 294 20.82 -37.86 -6.22
CA GLU A 294 19.40 -38.21 -6.30
C GLU A 294 18.57 -37.22 -5.47
N ASN A 295 17.56 -36.64 -6.11
CA ASN A 295 16.50 -35.92 -5.43
C ASN A 295 15.61 -36.93 -4.71
N VAL A 296 15.80 -37.10 -3.40
CA VAL A 296 14.85 -37.83 -2.57
C VAL A 296 13.61 -36.95 -2.39
N TYR A 297 12.60 -37.20 -3.23
CA TYR A 297 11.24 -36.76 -2.98
C TYR A 297 10.73 -37.45 -1.70
N GLN A 298 10.60 -36.71 -0.61
CA GLN A 298 9.69 -37.11 0.48
C GLN A 298 8.32 -36.51 0.20
N GLU A 299 7.38 -37.37 -0.19
CA GLU A 299 5.96 -37.03 -0.23
C GLU A 299 5.51 -36.56 1.17
N PRO A 300 4.79 -35.43 1.29
CA PRO A 300 4.15 -35.08 2.54
C PRO A 300 2.98 -36.03 2.77
N ASN A 301 2.99 -36.72 3.91
CA ASN A 301 1.88 -37.54 4.41
C ASN A 301 0.57 -36.75 4.37
N VAL A 302 -0.27 -37.07 3.39
CA VAL A 302 -1.66 -36.61 3.31
C VAL A 302 -2.46 -37.39 4.35
N THR A 303 -2.72 -36.77 5.50
CA THR A 303 -3.74 -37.27 6.42
C THR A 303 -5.10 -37.11 5.74
N ARG A 304 -5.58 -38.16 5.07
CA ARG A 304 -6.95 -38.26 4.58
C ARG A 304 -7.90 -38.16 5.77
N LEU A 305 -8.64 -37.05 5.87
CA LEU A 305 -9.85 -36.98 6.67
C LEU A 305 -10.92 -37.77 5.92
N THR A 306 -11.27 -38.95 6.43
CA THR A 306 -12.45 -39.71 6.01
C THR A 306 -13.72 -38.98 6.46
N PRO A 307 -14.77 -38.91 5.63
CA PRO A 307 -16.07 -38.38 6.03
C PRO A 307 -16.88 -39.47 6.72
N ASP A 308 -17.13 -39.31 8.00
CA ASP A 308 -18.13 -40.14 8.69
C ASP A 308 -19.54 -39.67 8.29
N SER A 309 -20.18 -40.52 7.49
CA SER A 309 -21.61 -40.49 7.17
C SER A 309 -22.37 -41.25 8.26
N THR A 310 -23.27 -40.58 8.98
CA THR A 310 -24.42 -41.14 9.70
C THR A 310 -25.21 -39.93 10.23
N TYR A 311 -26.41 -39.56 9.77
CA TYR A 311 -27.64 -40.32 9.55
C TYR A 311 -28.50 -39.64 8.48
N GLY A 312 -29.27 -40.44 7.74
CA GLY A 312 -30.46 -40.00 7.02
C GLY A 312 -31.71 -40.19 7.88
N LEU A 313 -32.58 -39.18 7.87
CA LEU A 313 -34.04 -39.23 7.71
C LEU A 313 -34.52 -37.84 7.34
#